data_AF-A0A0F9FB42-F1
#
_entry.id   AF-A0A0F9FB42-F1
#
_cell.length_a   1.000
_cell.length_b   1.000
_cell.length_c   1.000
_cell.angle_alpha   90.00
_cell.angle_beta   90.00
_cell.angle_gamma   90.00
#
_symmetry.space_group_name_H-M   'P 1'
#
loop_
_entity.id
_entity.type
_entity.pdbx_description
1 polymer ?
#
loop_
_entity_poly.entity_id
_entity_poly.type
_entity_poly.pdbx_seq_one_letter_code
_entity_poly.pdbx_strand_id
1 'polypeptide(L)'
;MVEPKAGFIVFGEHKDGLKDPMGKPFIDEALIERSKDALRKRGIKLVEHDIVIATKKEAKEALNKMKHNDEIDCVVLFSGTWVWASHLIGAVRDFAFSGKGILVWTHPGSQGWRPVGGLVMHGALMEVGIQ
;
A
#
# COMPACT_ATOMS: atom_id res chain seq x y z
N MET A 1 12.79 20.94 -13.24
CA MET A 1 11.69 20.73 -12.29
C MET A 1 11.98 19.43 -11.58
N VAL A 2 11.96 19.39 -10.24
CA VAL A 2 12.16 18.14 -9.49
C VAL A 2 10.89 17.31 -9.65
N GLU A 3 11.02 16.08 -10.15
CA GLU A 3 9.89 15.15 -10.29
C GLU A 3 9.79 14.30 -9.02
N PRO A 4 8.66 14.34 -8.29
CA PRO A 4 8.51 13.54 -7.09
C PRO A 4 8.51 12.05 -7.42
N LYS A 5 9.12 11.24 -6.56
CA LYS A 5 9.18 9.79 -6.69
C LYS A 5 8.57 9.13 -5.45
N ALA A 6 7.53 8.35 -5.68
CA ALA A 6 6.78 7.66 -4.64
C ALA A 6 7.03 6.14 -4.71
N GLY A 7 7.27 5.53 -3.55
CA GLY A 7 7.14 4.09 -3.41
C GLY A 7 5.66 3.69 -3.51
N PHE A 8 5.33 2.67 -4.28
CA PHE A 8 3.95 2.19 -4.43
C PHE A 8 3.86 0.74 -3.98
N ILE A 9 3.14 0.50 -2.88
CA ILE A 9 3.00 -0.81 -2.24
C ILE A 9 1.52 -1.15 -2.15
N VAL A 10 1.15 -2.31 -2.69
CA VAL A 10 -0.20 -2.84 -2.54
C VAL A 10 -0.24 -3.78 -1.34
N PHE A 11 -1.24 -3.64 -0.48
CA PHE A 11 -1.48 -4.58 0.61
C PHE A 11 -2.87 -5.24 0.52
N GLY A 12 -2.97 -6.45 1.08
CA GLY A 12 -4.24 -7.16 1.19
C GLY A 12 -4.10 -8.66 1.43
N GLU A 13 -4.95 -9.23 2.28
CA GLU A 13 -4.94 -10.65 2.67
C GLU A 13 -5.39 -11.60 1.56
N HIS A 14 -6.27 -11.17 0.67
CA HIS A 14 -6.75 -12.02 -0.42
C HIS A 14 -5.78 -12.04 -1.61
N LYS A 15 -4.48 -11.96 -1.32
CA LYS A 15 -3.41 -12.22 -2.29
C LYS A 15 -3.40 -13.71 -2.67
N ASP A 16 -2.53 -14.07 -3.61
CA ASP A 16 -2.31 -15.47 -4.04
C ASP A 16 -3.53 -16.13 -4.73
N GLY A 17 -4.29 -15.33 -5.48
CA GLY A 17 -5.26 -15.82 -6.45
C GLY A 17 -6.62 -16.24 -5.85
N LEU A 18 -6.93 -15.83 -4.62
CA LEU A 18 -8.28 -16.03 -4.07
C LEU A 18 -9.31 -15.31 -4.94
N LYS A 19 -10.34 -16.05 -5.33
CA LYS A 19 -11.42 -15.58 -6.20
C LYS A 19 -12.69 -15.35 -5.40
N ASP A 20 -13.50 -14.43 -5.87
CA ASP A 20 -14.87 -14.26 -5.42
C ASP A 20 -15.77 -15.41 -5.93
N PRO A 21 -17.05 -15.46 -5.49
CA PRO A 21 -17.98 -16.49 -5.95
C PRO A 21 -18.23 -16.53 -7.46
N MET A 22 -17.89 -15.46 -8.19
CA MET A 22 -18.00 -15.36 -9.65
C MET A 22 -16.70 -15.73 -10.38
N GLY A 23 -15.66 -16.14 -9.64
CA GLY A 23 -14.37 -16.53 -10.20
C GLY A 23 -13.42 -15.37 -10.51
N LYS A 24 -13.77 -14.13 -10.14
CA LYS A 24 -12.90 -12.97 -10.32
C LYS A 24 -11.90 -12.89 -9.15
N PRO A 25 -10.61 -12.64 -9.39
CA PRO A 25 -9.65 -12.39 -8.30
C PRO A 25 -10.09 -11.23 -7.41
N PHE A 26 -9.87 -11.35 -6.10
CA PHE A 26 -10.18 -10.27 -5.16
C PHE A 26 -9.26 -9.05 -5.34
N ILE A 27 -7.99 -9.29 -5.68
CA ILE A 27 -7.06 -8.25 -6.10
C ILE A 27 -7.43 -7.82 -7.52
N ASP A 28 -7.88 -6.57 -7.68
CA ASP A 28 -8.23 -6.00 -8.96
C ASP A 28 -7.00 -5.32 -9.59
N GLU A 29 -6.21 -6.08 -10.35
CA GLU A 29 -4.99 -5.57 -11.00
C GLU A 29 -5.27 -4.43 -11.97
N ALA A 30 -6.38 -4.49 -12.71
CA ALA A 30 -6.76 -3.43 -13.63
C ALA A 30 -7.01 -2.11 -12.90
N LEU A 31 -7.58 -2.16 -11.70
CA LEU A 31 -7.75 -0.98 -10.85
C LEU A 31 -6.42 -0.45 -10.32
N ILE A 32 -5.53 -1.34 -9.88
CA ILE A 32 -4.19 -0.97 -9.41
C ILE A 32 -3.41 -0.26 -10.52
N GLU A 33 -3.37 -0.82 -11.72
CA GLU A 33 -2.65 -0.22 -12.85
C GLU A 33 -3.24 1.13 -13.27
N ARG A 34 -4.57 1.26 -13.33
CA ARG A 34 -5.19 2.58 -13.60
C ARG A 34 -4.85 3.61 -12.52
N SER A 35 -4.68 3.19 -11.27
CA SER A 35 -4.30 4.08 -10.16
C SER A 35 -2.84 4.52 -10.27
N LYS A 36 -1.93 3.61 -10.61
CA LYS A 36 -0.53 3.92 -10.92
C LYS A 36 -0.41 4.87 -12.12
N ASP A 37 -1.15 4.60 -13.20
CA ASP A 37 -1.17 5.45 -14.38
C ASP A 37 -1.69 6.86 -14.10
N ALA A 38 -2.66 7.01 -13.20
CA ALA A 38 -3.13 8.32 -12.78
C ALA A 38 -2.03 9.14 -12.10
N LEU A 39 -1.18 8.52 -11.27
CA LEU A 39 -0.01 9.17 -10.67
C LEU A 39 1.05 9.51 -11.72
N ARG A 40 1.38 8.57 -12.61
CA ARG A 40 2.36 8.78 -13.69
C ARG A 40 1.96 9.93 -14.61
N LYS A 41 0.68 10.04 -14.99
CA LYS A 41 0.13 11.15 -15.79
C LYS A 41 0.22 12.51 -15.10
N ARG A 42 0.40 12.54 -13.78
CA ARG A 42 0.63 13.76 -12.99
C ARG A 42 2.12 14.05 -12.78
N GLY A 43 3.02 13.29 -13.41
CA GLY A 43 4.47 13.49 -13.32
C GLY A 43 5.12 12.84 -12.10
N ILE A 44 4.44 11.93 -11.41
CA ILE A 44 5.00 11.18 -10.27
C ILE A 44 5.70 9.93 -10.79
N LYS A 45 6.99 9.76 -10.44
CA LYS A 45 7.73 8.52 -10.69
C LYS A 45 7.35 7.48 -9.64
N LEU A 46 7.18 6.23 -10.04
CA LEU A 46 6.82 5.15 -9.12
C LEU A 46 7.98 4.17 -8.95
N VAL A 47 8.30 3.85 -7.69
CA VAL A 47 9.09 2.68 -7.32
C VAL A 47 8.11 1.64 -6.81
N GLU A 48 7.80 0.66 -7.64
CA GLU A 48 6.79 -0.34 -7.32
C GLU A 48 7.39 -1.50 -6.54
N HIS A 49 6.61 -2.05 -5.60
CA HIS A 49 6.93 -3.33 -4.98
C HIS A 49 6.24 -4.47 -5.71
N ASP A 50 7.00 -5.51 -6.06
CA ASP A 50 6.59 -6.55 -7.01
C ASP A 50 5.42 -7.42 -6.54
N ILE A 51 5.22 -7.52 -5.22
CA ILE A 51 4.18 -8.39 -4.64
C ILE A 51 3.18 -7.58 -3.82
N VAL A 52 1.96 -8.10 -3.73
CA VAL A 52 1.00 -7.67 -2.71
C VAL A 52 1.48 -8.17 -1.35
N ILE A 53 1.60 -7.29 -0.37
CA ILE A 53 2.02 -7.65 0.99
C ILE A 53 0.81 -7.98 1.87
N ALA A 54 0.93 -9.02 2.69
CA ALA A 54 -0.09 -9.37 3.70
C ALA A 54 0.52 -9.79 5.04
N THR A 55 1.79 -10.19 5.05
CA THR A 55 2.46 -10.73 6.25
C THR A 55 3.46 -9.74 6.85
N LYS A 56 3.82 -9.97 8.12
CA LYS A 56 4.86 -9.19 8.82
C LYS A 56 6.21 -9.18 8.09
N LYS A 57 6.60 -10.33 7.52
CA LYS A 57 7.87 -10.48 6.81
C LYS A 57 7.88 -9.64 5.54
N GLU A 58 6.84 -9.77 4.72
CA GLU A 58 6.70 -9.02 3.47
C GLU A 58 6.62 -7.52 3.72
N ALA A 59 5.82 -7.09 4.70
CA ALA A 59 5.71 -5.69 5.07
C ALA A 59 7.06 -5.10 5.50
N LYS A 60 7.80 -5.84 6.35
CA LYS A 60 9.15 -5.44 6.76
C LYS A 60 10.10 -5.32 5.58
N GLU A 61 10.14 -6.31 4.70
CA GLU A 61 11.05 -6.31 3.54
C GLU A 61 10.71 -5.18 2.56
N ALA A 62 9.43 -4.98 2.26
CA ALA A 62 8.97 -3.92 1.36
C ALA A 62 9.27 -2.52 1.90
N LEU A 63 8.86 -2.23 3.14
CA LEU A 63 9.04 -0.91 3.75
C LEU A 63 10.51 -0.62 4.03
N ASN A 64 11.32 -1.63 4.37
CA ASN A 64 12.76 -1.46 4.54
C ASN A 64 13.44 -1.06 3.23
N LYS A 65 13.06 -1.66 2.09
CA LYS A 65 13.57 -1.25 0.77
C LYS A 65 13.20 0.20 0.45
N MET A 66 11.96 0.60 0.70
CA MET A 66 11.53 1.98 0.44
C MET A 66 12.21 3.00 1.38
N LYS A 67 12.38 2.63 2.66
CA LYS A 67 13.03 3.46 3.68
C LYS A 67 14.45 3.85 3.26
N HIS A 68 15.24 2.88 2.78
CA HIS A 68 16.65 3.05 2.42
C HIS A 68 16.89 3.51 0.99
N ASN A 69 15.83 3.78 0.21
CA ASN A 69 15.97 4.39 -1.10
C ASN A 69 15.81 5.92 -0.98
N ASP A 70 16.93 6.64 -1.01
CA ASP A 70 16.98 8.11 -0.87
C ASP A 70 16.28 8.87 -2.00
N GLU A 71 15.99 8.21 -3.12
CA GLU A 71 15.23 8.82 -4.20
C GLU A 71 13.72 8.86 -3.89
N ILE A 72 13.23 8.15 -2.88
CA ILE A 72 11.80 8.08 -2.54
C ILE A 72 11.42 9.18 -1.54
N ASP A 73 10.47 10.03 -1.93
CA ASP A 73 9.94 11.12 -1.12
C ASP A 73 8.83 10.65 -0.15
N CYS A 74 8.02 9.68 -0.59
CA CYS A 74 6.90 9.14 0.17
C CYS A 74 6.53 7.71 -0.26
N VAL A 75 5.76 7.01 0.56
CA VAL A 75 5.16 5.72 0.20
C VAL A 75 3.64 5.83 0.12
N VAL A 76 3.09 5.35 -0.98
CA VAL A 76 1.67 5.06 -1.15
C VAL A 76 1.42 3.61 -0.73
N LEU A 77 0.68 3.44 0.37
CA LEU A 77 0.10 2.17 0.80
C LEU A 77 -1.29 2.03 0.18
N PHE A 78 -1.36 1.32 -0.95
CA PHE A 78 -2.59 1.10 -1.69
C PHE A 78 -3.35 -0.11 -1.14
N SER A 79 -4.61 0.08 -0.73
CA SER A 79 -5.45 -1.02 -0.25
C SER A 79 -6.02 -1.82 -1.42
N GLY A 80 -5.45 -2.99 -1.66
CA GLY A 80 -5.97 -3.99 -2.60
C GLY A 80 -7.21 -4.69 -2.02
N THR A 81 -7.11 -5.15 -0.78
CA THR A 81 -8.19 -5.75 0.01
C THR A 81 -8.06 -5.41 1.49
N TRP A 82 -8.95 -5.96 2.32
CA TRP A 82 -8.81 -6.02 3.77
C TRP A 82 -7.42 -6.59 4.19
N VAL A 83 -6.94 -6.18 5.37
CA VAL A 83 -5.68 -6.66 5.97
C VAL A 83 -5.69 -6.65 7.50
N TRP A 84 -4.92 -7.55 8.13
CA TRP A 84 -4.60 -7.43 9.56
C TRP A 84 -3.59 -6.28 9.76
N ALA A 85 -4.03 -5.18 10.37
CA ALA A 85 -3.15 -4.03 10.60
C ALA A 85 -1.90 -4.40 11.44
N SER A 86 -2.02 -5.37 12.36
CA SER A 86 -0.90 -5.88 13.17
C SER A 86 0.23 -6.53 12.34
N HIS A 87 -0.04 -6.92 11.09
CA HIS A 87 0.99 -7.42 10.17
C HIS A 87 1.83 -6.30 9.58
N LEU A 88 1.25 -5.11 9.38
CA LEU A 88 1.90 -4.02 8.66
C LEU A 88 2.42 -2.92 9.61
N ILE A 89 1.69 -2.62 10.67
CA ILE A 89 1.87 -1.38 11.46
C ILE A 89 3.28 -1.24 12.05
N GLY A 90 3.94 -2.34 12.44
CA GLY A 90 5.32 -2.30 12.92
C GLY A 90 6.31 -1.83 11.85
N ALA A 91 6.17 -2.32 10.62
CA ALA A 91 7.02 -1.92 9.49
C ALA A 91 6.70 -0.50 9.01
N VAL A 92 5.42 -0.12 9.02
CA VAL A 92 5.00 1.24 8.68
C VAL A 92 5.51 2.26 9.71
N ARG A 93 5.47 1.93 11.00
CA ARG A 93 6.06 2.75 12.06
C ARG A 93 7.57 2.88 11.91
N ASP A 94 8.27 1.79 11.59
CA ASP A 94 9.71 1.86 11.31
C ASP A 94 10.03 2.77 10.11
N PHE A 95 9.22 2.69 9.04
CA PHE A 95 9.34 3.59 7.90
C PHE A 95 9.08 5.06 8.27
N ALA A 96 8.07 5.33 9.10
CA ALA A 96 7.75 6.69 9.54
C ALA A 96 8.93 7.40 10.22
N PHE A 97 9.82 6.67 10.92
CA PHE A 97 11.04 7.23 11.49
C PHE A 97 12.05 7.76 10.46
N SER A 98 11.88 7.47 9.17
CA SER A 98 12.68 8.09 8.11
C SER A 98 12.30 9.55 7.82
N GLY A 99 11.14 10.02 8.31
CA GLY A 99 10.60 11.33 7.98
C GLY A 99 9.91 11.42 6.61
N LYS A 100 9.92 10.34 5.81
CA LYS A 100 9.21 10.26 4.53
C LYS A 100 7.71 10.16 4.73
N GLY A 101 6.94 10.76 3.82
CA GLY A 101 5.48 10.78 3.90
C GLY A 101 4.87 9.39 3.70
N ILE A 102 3.73 9.14 4.34
CA ILE A 102 2.92 7.92 4.15
C ILE A 102 1.53 8.35 3.67
N LEU A 103 1.07 7.77 2.56
CA LEU A 103 -0.28 7.94 2.05
C LEU A 103 -1.00 6.60 2.04
N VAL A 104 -2.08 6.46 2.81
CA VAL A 104 -3.00 5.32 2.65
C VAL A 104 -4.01 5.66 1.56
N TRP A 105 -3.95 4.97 0.42
CA TRP A 105 -4.88 5.18 -0.68
C TRP A 105 -5.82 4.00 -0.82
N THR A 106 -7.11 4.28 -0.68
CA THR A 106 -8.17 3.29 -0.82
C THR A 106 -9.24 3.77 -1.79
N HIS A 107 -9.70 2.87 -2.65
CA HIS A 107 -10.74 3.16 -3.62
C HIS A 107 -12.07 2.55 -3.14
N PRO A 108 -13.23 3.23 -3.32
CA PRO A 108 -14.53 2.69 -2.91
C PRO A 108 -14.89 1.41 -3.67
N GLY A 109 -15.53 0.46 -2.98
CA GLY A 109 -16.05 -0.79 -3.55
C GLY A 109 -16.01 -1.95 -2.55
N SER A 110 -16.94 -2.90 -2.64
CA SER A 110 -17.07 -4.02 -1.70
C SER A 110 -16.12 -5.19 -1.96
N GLN A 111 -15.61 -5.35 -3.19
CA GLN A 111 -14.74 -6.47 -3.58
C GLN A 111 -13.56 -6.61 -2.59
N GLY A 112 -13.45 -7.74 -1.89
CA GLY A 112 -12.34 -7.99 -0.97
C GLY A 112 -12.24 -7.01 0.22
N TRP A 113 -13.28 -6.22 0.49
CA TRP A 113 -13.36 -5.27 1.60
C TRP A 113 -12.20 -4.26 1.66
N ARG A 114 -11.70 -3.83 0.50
CA ARG A 114 -10.65 -2.80 0.29
C ARG A 114 -10.87 -1.53 1.14
N PRO A 115 -12.06 -0.91 1.16
CA PRO A 115 -12.36 0.21 2.07
C PRO A 115 -12.03 -0.08 3.53
N VAL A 116 -12.35 -1.29 4.00
CA VAL A 116 -12.03 -1.73 5.36
C VAL A 116 -10.52 -1.83 5.54
N GLY A 117 -9.78 -2.41 4.58
CA GLY A 117 -8.31 -2.47 4.61
C GLY A 117 -7.64 -1.10 4.79
N GLY A 118 -8.10 -0.10 4.06
CA GLY A 118 -7.66 1.29 4.24
C GLY A 118 -7.98 1.86 5.62
N LEU A 119 -9.22 1.72 6.06
CA LEU A 119 -9.71 2.28 7.32
C LEU A 119 -9.06 1.63 8.55
N VAL A 120 -8.82 0.32 8.54
CA VAL A 120 -8.12 -0.35 9.65
C VAL A 120 -6.67 0.08 9.73
N MET A 121 -6.00 0.30 8.59
CA MET A 121 -4.65 0.84 8.57
C MET A 121 -4.64 2.30 9.06
N HIS A 122 -5.59 3.12 8.64
CA HIS A 122 -5.73 4.49 9.15
C HIS A 122 -5.94 4.53 10.67
N GLY A 123 -6.86 3.71 11.20
CA GLY A 123 -7.06 3.60 12.65
C GLY A 123 -5.82 3.13 13.39
N ALA A 124 -5.08 2.15 12.85
CA ALA A 124 -3.84 1.67 13.44
C ALA A 124 -2.73 2.72 13.44
N LEU A 125 -2.64 3.57 12.41
CA LEU A 125 -1.69 4.70 12.36
C LEU A 125 -2.00 5.71 13.47
N MET A 126 -3.27 6.09 13.61
CA MET A 126 -3.71 7.00 14.67
C MET A 126 -3.41 6.46 16.07
N GLU A 127 -3.66 5.17 16.30
CA GLU A 127 -3.41 4.51 17.59
C GLU A 127 -1.94 4.57 18.01
N VAL A 128 -1.01 4.53 17.05
CA VAL A 128 0.45 4.61 17.32
C VAL A 128 1.04 6.00 17.12
N GLY A 129 0.20 7.02 16.92
CA GLY A 129 0.61 8.42 16.82
C GLY A 129 1.23 8.82 15.48
N ILE A 130 0.94 8.09 14.40
CA ILE A 130 1.35 8.46 13.03
C ILE A 130 0.15 9.15 12.36
N GLN A 131 0.35 10.36 11.86
CA GLN A 131 -0.68 11.20 11.22
C GLN A 131 -0.49 11.27 9.71
#